data_AF-A0A5R9IL11-F1
#
_entry.id   AF-A0A5R9IL11-F1
#
_cell.length_a   1.000
_cell.length_b   1.000
_cell.length_c   1.000
_cell.angle_alpha   90.00
_cell.angle_beta   90.00
_cell.angle_gamma   90.00
#
_symmetry.space_group_name_H-M   'P 1'
#
loop_
_entity.id
_entity.type
_entity.pdbx_description
1 polymer ?
#
loop_
_entity_poly.entity_id
_entity_poly.type
_entity_poly.pdbx_seq_one_letter_code
_entity_poly.pdbx_strand_id
1 'polypeptide(L)' 'MKKVILITAFAFAFVFLISVFSIDACMDAGGAWSDFGFTCHIPRENFVPQYMRPAPVFWGLVVFLSSMFTLLVNKIIPK' A
#
# COMPACT_ATOMS: atom_id res chain seq x y z
N MET A 1 17.35 7.28 15.10
CA MET A 1 17.18 8.09 13.87
C MET A 1 17.04 7.24 12.61
N LYS A 2 18.04 6.43 12.20
CA LYS A 2 17.97 5.63 10.94
C LYS A 2 16.72 4.74 10.82
N LYS A 3 16.33 4.03 11.89
CA LYS A 3 15.12 3.17 11.90
C LYS A 3 13.81 3.95 11.74
N VAL A 4 13.72 5.14 12.36
CA VAL A 4 12.52 5.98 12.30
C VAL A 4 12.31 6.50 10.88
N ILE A 5 13.38 7.01 10.26
CA ILE A 5 13.36 7.49 8.86
C ILE A 5 12.93 6.36 7.91
N LEU A 6 13.47 5.15 8.12
CA LEU A 6 13.11 3.97 7.34
C LEU A 6 11.61 3.64 7.47
N ILE A 7 11.10 3.56 8.70
CA ILE A 7 9.69 3.26 8.96
C ILE A 7 8.78 4.32 8.33
N THR A 8 9.12 5.61 8.47
CA THR A 8 8.33 6.68 7.87
C THR A 8 8.36 6.63 6.35
N ALA A 9 9.51 6.38 5.74
CA ALA A 9 9.63 6.27 4.28
C ALA A 9 8.80 5.09 3.75
N PHE A 10 8.81 3.95 4.45
CA PHE A 10 7.98 2.81 4.09
C PHE A 10 6.49 3.09 4.24
N ALA A 11 6.06 3.72 5.33
CA ALA A 11 4.67 4.09 5.54
C ALA A 11 4.17 5.03 4.43
N PHE A 12 4.96 6.04 4.08
CA PHE A 12 4.65 6.95 2.97
C PHE A 12 4.58 6.24 1.62
N ALA A 13 5.58 5.40 1.31
CA ALA A 13 5.60 4.64 0.05
C ALA A 13 4.38 3.70 -0.07
N PHE A 14 3.99 3.05 1.03
CA PHE A 14 2.84 2.17 1.07
C PHE A 14 1.51 2.91 0.82
N VAL A 15 1.28 4.02 1.53
CA VAL A 15 0.09 4.86 1.33
C VAL A 15 0.04 5.41 -0.10
N PHE A 16 1.18 5.87 -0.62
CA PHE A 16 1.28 6.40 -1.97
C PHE A 16 1.00 5.33 -3.03
N LEU A 17 1.52 4.12 -2.87
CA LEU A 17 1.23 3.00 -3.77
C LEU A 17 -0.26 2.66 -3.79
N ILE A 18 -0.89 2.54 -2.62
CA ILE A 18 -2.33 2.27 -2.52
C ILE A 18 -3.14 3.37 -3.23
N SER A 19 -2.77 4.63 -2.98
CA SER A 19 -3.39 5.79 -3.61
C SER A 19 -3.29 5.73 -5.14
N VAL A 20 -2.08 5.58 -5.67
CA VAL A 20 -1.83 5.54 -7.12
C VAL A 20 -2.57 4.39 -7.79
N PHE A 21 -2.51 3.17 -7.22
CA PHE A 21 -3.25 2.03 -7.78
C PHE A 21 -4.76 2.18 -7.67
N SER A 22 -5.25 2.89 -6.64
CA SER A 22 -6.68 3.17 -6.54
C SER A 22 -7.14 4.19 -7.59
N ILE A 23 -6.32 5.19 -7.89
CA ILE A 23 -6.56 6.17 -8.96
C ILE A 23 -6.55 5.48 -10.32
N ASP A 24 -5.52 4.70 -10.61
CA ASP A 24 -5.35 3.96 -11.86
C ASP A 24 -6.57 3.05 -12.13
N ALA A 25 -6.94 2.23 -11.14
CA ALA A 25 -8.12 1.37 -11.24
C ALA A 25 -9.44 2.18 -11.39
N CYS A 26 -9.54 3.35 -10.75
CA CYS A 26 -10.70 4.23 -10.87
C CYS A 26 -10.81 4.81 -12.29
N MET A 27 -9.69 5.26 -12.85
CA MET A 27 -9.61 5.82 -14.20
C MET A 27 -9.88 4.75 -15.27
N ASP A 28 -9.36 3.52 -15.08
CA ASP A 28 -9.65 2.37 -15.95
C ASP A 28 -11.14 2.00 -15.96
N ALA A 29 -11.83 2.22 -14.84
CA ALA A 29 -13.28 2.04 -14.75
C ALA A 29 -14.09 3.21 -15.35
N GLY A 30 -13.42 4.24 -15.88
CA GLY A 30 -14.05 5.46 -16.41
C GLY A 30 -14.55 6.41 -15.32
N GLY A 31 -14.03 6.29 -14.09
CA GLY A 31 -14.39 7.11 -12.94
C GLY A 31 -13.57 8.39 -12.80
N ALA A 32 -14.10 9.34 -12.03
CA ALA A 32 -13.37 10.47 -11.52
C ALA A 32 -12.91 10.19 -10.08
N TRP A 33 -11.63 10.44 -9.78
CA TRP A 33 -11.08 10.21 -8.45
C TRP A 33 -11.03 11.49 -7.62
N SER A 34 -11.03 11.35 -6.29
CA SER A 34 -10.83 12.44 -5.32
C SER A 34 -10.16 11.89 -4.04
N ASP A 35 -9.87 12.77 -3.07
CA ASP A 35 -9.24 12.42 -1.79
C ASP A 35 -7.97 11.57 -1.93
N PHE A 36 -7.05 11.98 -2.81
CA PHE A 36 -5.82 11.21 -3.08
C PHE A 36 -6.10 9.75 -3.49
N GLY A 37 -7.15 9.49 -4.27
CA GLY A 37 -7.47 8.13 -4.72
C GLY A 37 -8.25 7.29 -3.72
N PHE A 38 -8.58 7.84 -2.55
CA PHE A 38 -9.45 7.20 -1.58
C PHE A 38 -10.94 7.39 -1.86
N THR A 39 -11.29 8.09 -2.94
CA THR A 39 -12.69 8.22 -3.36
C THR A 39 -12.74 8.10 -4.88
N CYS A 40 -13.66 7.29 -5.38
CA CYS A 40 -13.87 7.09 -6.81
C CYS A 40 -15.35 7.27 -7.14
N HIS A 41 -15.65 8.22 -8.02
CA HIS A 41 -16.98 8.56 -8.49
C HIS A 41 -17.19 7.92 -9.85
N ILE A 42 -17.99 6.86 -9.91
CA ILE A 42 -18.30 6.15 -11.16
C ILE A 42 -19.82 6.07 -11.30
N PRO A 43 -20.38 6.24 -12.50
CA PRO A 43 -21.82 6.01 -12.76
C PRO A 43 -22.25 4.54 -12.60
N ARG A 44 -21.32 3.60 -12.37
CA ARG A 44 -21.58 2.18 -12.10
C ARG A 44 -21.35 1.91 -10.61
N GLU A 45 -22.41 1.52 -9.90
CA GLU A 45 -22.42 1.35 -8.44
C GLU A 45 -21.51 0.23 -7.89
N ASN A 46 -20.96 -0.65 -8.75
CA ASN A 46 -20.27 -1.88 -8.32
C ASN A 46 -18.74 -1.81 -8.31
N PHE A 47 -18.13 -0.64 -8.52
CA PHE A 47 -16.67 -0.54 -8.46
C PHE A 47 -16.19 -0.42 -7.02
N VAL A 48 -15.38 -1.38 -6.60
CA VAL A 48 -14.71 -1.37 -5.29
C VAL A 48 -13.29 -0.84 -5.47
N PRO A 49 -12.94 0.32 -4.90
CA PRO A 49 -11.59 0.87 -4.96
C PRO A 49 -10.53 -0.06 -4.35
N GLN A 50 -9.28 0.02 -4.83
CA GLN A 50 -8.21 -0.88 -4.37
C GLN A 50 -7.93 -0.78 -2.87
N TYR A 51 -8.04 0.40 -2.28
CA TYR A 51 -7.89 0.57 -0.82
C TYR A 51 -8.96 -0.16 0.01
N MET A 52 -10.14 -0.45 -0.56
CA MET A 52 -11.19 -1.26 0.08
C MET A 52 -11.04 -2.76 -0.17
N ARG A 53 -10.18 -3.15 -1.12
CA ARG A 53 -9.93 -4.55 -1.45
C ARG A 53 -8.98 -5.18 -0.42
N PRO A 54 -8.89 -6.51 -0.36
CA PRO A 54 -7.91 -7.20 0.48
C PRO A 54 -6.44 -7.00 0.04
N ALA A 55 -6.19 -6.41 -1.13
CA ALA A 55 -4.83 -6.20 -1.66
C ALA A 55 -3.92 -5.36 -0.73
N PRO A 56 -4.33 -4.20 -0.19
CA PRO A 56 -3.62 -3.49 0.87
C PRO A 56 -3.19 -4.38 2.06
N VAL A 57 -4.09 -5.21 2.56
CA VAL A 57 -3.81 -6.11 3.70
C VAL A 57 -2.77 -7.15 3.30
N PHE A 58 -2.90 -7.74 2.11
CA PHE A 58 -1.92 -8.66 1.56
C PHE A 58 -0.53 -8.03 1.47
N TRP A 59 -0.41 -6.83 0.90
CA TRP A 59 0.88 -6.14 0.80
C TRP A 59 1.46 -5.77 2.16
N GLY A 60 0.62 -5.34 3.12
CA GLY A 60 1.05 -5.11 4.49
C GLY A 60 1.64 -6.37 5.13
N LEU A 61 1.02 -7.54 4.91
CA LEU A 61 1.52 -8.83 5.38
C LEU A 61 2.88 -9.18 4.74
N VAL A 62 3.02 -9.02 3.42
CA VAL A 62 4.29 -9.28 2.71
C VAL A 62 5.43 -8.43 3.27
N VAL A 63 5.17 -7.13 3.51
CA VAL A 63 6.16 -6.21 4.08
C VAL A 63 6.52 -6.61 5.52
N PHE A 64 5.52 -6.97 6.33
CA PHE A 64 5.73 -7.42 7.70
C PHE A 64 6.60 -8.68 7.77
N LEU A 65 6.27 -9.69 6.97
CA LEU A 65 7.03 -10.94 6.89
C LEU A 65 8.46 -10.67 6.40
N SER A 66 8.64 -9.86 5.35
CA SER A 66 9.96 -9.49 4.82
C SER A 66 10.83 -8.79 5.87
N SER A 67 10.22 -7.89 6.67
CA SER A 67 10.89 -7.20 7.76
C SER A 67 11.31 -8.18 8.88
N MET A 68 10.44 -9.14 9.23
CA MET A 68 10.74 -10.18 10.21
C MET A 68 11.88 -11.08 9.76
N PHE A 69 11.86 -11.55 8.51
CA PHE A 69 12.96 -12.35 7.95
C PHE A 69 14.29 -11.59 7.96
N THR A 70 14.29 -10.32 7.58
CA THR A 70 15.50 -9.48 7.59
C THR A 70 16.10 -9.33 9.00
N LEU A 71 15.25 -9.22 10.02
CA LEU A 71 15.68 -9.13 11.42
C LEU A 71 16.20 -10.47 11.96
N LEU A 72 15.58 -11.59 11.55
CA LEU A 72 16.03 -12.94 11.93
C LEU A 72 17.38 -13.29 11.30
N VAL A 73 17.59 -12.98 10.01
CA VAL A 73 18.85 -13.24 9.31
C VAL A 73 20.01 -12.49 9.95
N ASN A 74 19.83 -11.22 10.32
CA ASN A 74 20.83 -10.44 11.04
C ASN A 74 21.18 -10.99 12.43
N LYS A 75 20.33 -11.84 13.00
CA LYS A 75 20.56 -12.48 14.30
C LYS A 75 21.29 -13.82 14.17
N ILE A 76 21.19 -14.48 13.01
CA ILE A 76 21.76 -15.81 12.73
C ILE A 76 23.17 -15.70 12.15
N ILE A 77 23.46 -14.65 11.38
CA ILE A 77 24.80 -14.37 10.86
C ILE A 77 25.43 -13.30 11.75
N PRO A 78 26.20 -13.66 12.79
CA PRO A 78 27.00 -12.69 13.52
C PRO A 78 28.03 -12.09 12.56
N LYS A 79 28.18 -10.76 12.60
CA LYS A 79 29.19 -10.03 11.84
C LYS A 79 30.60 -10.50 12.18
#